data_AF-A0A1I2N7R4-F1
#
_entry.id   AF-A0A1I2N7R4-F1
#
_cell.length_a   1.000
_cell.length_b   1.000
_cell.length_c   1.000
_cell.angle_alpha   90.00
_cell.angle_beta   90.00
_cell.angle_gamma   90.00
#
_symmetry.space_group_name_H-M   'P 1'
#
loop_
_entity.id
_entity.type
_entity.pdbx_description
1 polymer ?
#
loop_
_entity_poly.entity_id
_entity_poly.type
_entity_poly.pdbx_seq_one_letter_code
_entity_poly.pdbx_strand_id
1 'polypeptide(L)'
;MTRLFCGIDWAESHHDIALVDHGGDQVAKLRISDDYPGLCALLELLARHGDSPDAPIPVAIETPRGLLVAALRATGRKVYAINPLAAARYRDRGSVSRAKSDAADARILANILRTDIKAHRPLPADSELGQAVAVLARAHQDAIWDKGQLVNRLRSHLREYFPAALLAFHGSGKLGLDSAYARAILTSAPTPAAAAKLTRGQLRALLNRAGRLRRSVDEEVERLRELFRSEQMRQLPLVEKAMGNQTTALLRQLDAACTSSDVPSNATEEAFLSHPDAQIITSMPGLSVMSGARVLAEIGDDPTRFADARAVKAYAGAAPVTRASGRSHIVVARTVKNRRLAAVGYMWAFAALRSSEPRAHYDRRRDGGERHTPALRNLFNKLLGCLYHCLRNRTLYDAEKAFPERLTLAA
;
A
#
# COMPACT_ATOMS: atom_id res chain seq x y z
N MET A 1 21.21 -29.48 23.73
CA MET A 1 21.76 -28.19 23.28
C MET A 1 20.87 -27.07 23.79
N THR A 2 21.46 -26.04 24.39
CA THR A 2 20.73 -24.86 24.88
C THR A 2 20.18 -24.09 23.68
N ARG A 3 18.89 -23.78 23.68
CA ARG A 3 18.26 -23.03 22.59
C ARG A 3 18.79 -21.60 22.55
N LEU A 4 19.34 -21.19 21.42
CA LEU A 4 19.84 -19.83 21.20
C LEU A 4 18.84 -18.97 20.44
N PHE A 5 19.01 -17.66 20.56
CA PHE A 5 18.22 -16.63 19.88
C PHE A 5 19.16 -15.58 19.31
N CYS A 6 18.95 -15.21 18.05
CA CYS A 6 19.74 -14.20 17.36
C CYS A 6 18.94 -12.90 17.26
N GLY A 7 19.58 -11.77 17.56
CA GLY A 7 19.06 -10.44 17.29
C GLY A 7 20.02 -9.69 16.38
N ILE A 8 19.45 -9.02 15.37
CA ILE A 8 20.19 -8.23 14.40
C ILE A 8 19.64 -6.81 14.45
N ASP A 9 20.47 -5.88 14.90
CA ASP A 9 20.20 -4.46 14.73
C ASP A 9 20.70 -4.02 13.37
N TRP A 10 19.79 -3.47 12.56
CA TRP A 10 20.03 -3.17 11.15
C TRP A 10 20.35 -1.68 10.99
N ALA A 11 21.49 -1.38 10.38
CA ALA A 11 21.87 -0.05 9.92
C ALA A 11 22.39 -0.08 8.47
N GLU A 12 22.50 1.10 7.85
CA GLU A 12 22.80 1.23 6.41
C GLU A 12 24.20 0.73 6.00
N SER A 13 25.20 0.81 6.87
CA SER A 13 26.59 0.42 6.55
C SER A 13 27.05 -0.87 7.24
N HIS A 14 26.42 -1.23 8.35
CA HIS A 14 26.80 -2.38 9.15
C HIS A 14 25.59 -2.88 9.95
N HIS A 15 25.69 -4.10 10.46
CA HIS A 15 24.69 -4.68 11.33
C HIS A 15 25.36 -5.24 12.58
N ASP A 16 24.77 -4.99 13.74
CA ASP A 16 25.21 -5.58 14.99
C ASP A 16 24.38 -6.83 15.30
N ILE A 17 25.08 -7.87 15.74
CA ILE A 17 24.54 -9.20 15.96
C ILE A 17 24.78 -9.57 17.40
N ALA A 18 23.76 -10.12 18.05
CA ALA A 18 23.88 -10.71 19.37
C ALA A 18 23.24 -12.10 19.38
N LEU A 19 23.97 -13.07 19.93
CA LEU A 19 23.43 -14.38 20.28
C LEU A 19 23.22 -14.45 21.78
N VAL A 20 22.01 -14.85 22.17
CA VAL A 20 21.61 -14.99 23.56
C VAL A 20 21.10 -16.40 23.79
N ASP A 21 21.50 -17.02 24.89
CA ASP A 21 21.04 -18.35 25.28
C ASP A 21 19.67 -18.32 25.98
N HIS A 22 19.22 -19.45 26.52
CA HIS A 22 17.95 -19.49 27.24
C HIS A 22 17.97 -18.71 28.57
N GLY A 23 19.12 -18.67 29.25
CA GLY A 23 19.35 -17.94 30.50
C GLY A 23 19.32 -16.42 30.32
N GLY A 24 19.60 -15.94 29.11
CA GLY A 24 19.73 -14.52 28.82
C GLY A 24 21.18 -14.04 28.73
N ASP A 25 22.14 -14.96 28.83
CA ASP A 25 23.55 -14.67 28.69
C ASP A 25 23.90 -14.48 27.22
N GLN A 26 24.68 -13.44 26.95
CA GLN A 26 25.15 -13.16 25.61
C GLN A 26 26.35 -14.05 25.30
N VAL A 27 26.12 -15.11 24.52
CA VAL A 27 27.14 -16.11 24.17
C VAL A 27 28.03 -15.66 23.01
N ALA A 28 27.55 -14.71 22.18
CA ALA A 28 28.36 -14.12 21.12
C ALA A 28 27.86 -12.73 20.72
N LYS A 29 28.76 -11.94 20.12
CA LYS A 29 28.44 -10.74 19.35
C LYS A 29 29.34 -10.63 18.14
N LEU A 30 28.83 -10.00 17.09
CA LEU A 30 29.59 -9.70 15.89
C LEU A 30 29.02 -8.44 15.25
N ARG A 31 29.89 -7.63 14.65
CA ARG A 31 29.48 -6.58 13.72
C ARG A 31 29.84 -7.03 12.31
N ILE A 32 28.89 -6.98 11.39
CA ILE A 32 29.06 -7.36 9.99
C ILE A 32 28.82 -6.16 9.07
N SER A 33 29.43 -6.19 7.89
CA SER A 33 29.10 -5.31 6.76
C SER A 33 27.77 -5.72 6.10
N ASP A 34 27.11 -4.79 5.41
CA ASP A 34 25.92 -5.07 4.58
C ASP A 34 26.33 -5.60 3.18
N ASP A 35 27.02 -6.74 3.17
CA ASP A 35 27.52 -7.40 1.96
C ASP A 35 27.63 -8.93 2.13
N TYR A 36 28.07 -9.61 1.07
CA TYR A 36 28.22 -11.06 1.07
C TYR A 36 29.24 -11.59 2.12
N PRO A 37 30.46 -11.00 2.26
CA PRO A 37 31.35 -11.34 3.37
C PRO A 37 30.70 -11.21 4.75
N GLY A 38 29.93 -10.15 4.99
CA GLY A 38 29.18 -9.96 6.24
C GLY A 38 28.15 -11.05 6.48
N LEU A 39 27.39 -11.43 5.46
CA LEU A 39 26.46 -12.57 5.52
C LEU A 39 27.19 -13.88 5.86
N CYS A 40 28.31 -14.19 5.18
CA CYS A 40 29.10 -15.38 5.46
C CYS A 40 29.57 -15.41 6.92
N ALA A 41 30.09 -14.29 7.43
CA ALA A 41 30.54 -14.18 8.81
C ALA A 41 29.40 -14.42 9.82
N LEU A 42 28.18 -13.93 9.53
CA LEU A 42 26.99 -14.22 10.33
C LEU A 42 26.63 -15.70 10.29
N LEU A 43 26.59 -16.32 9.11
CA LEU A 43 26.24 -17.74 8.97
C LEU A 43 27.26 -18.65 9.68
N GLU A 44 28.55 -18.33 9.57
CA GLU A 44 29.61 -19.02 10.29
C GLU A 44 29.48 -18.86 11.80
N LEU A 45 29.16 -17.66 12.28
CA LEU A 45 28.90 -17.41 13.70
C LEU A 45 27.76 -18.30 14.20
N LEU A 46 26.63 -18.33 13.48
CA LEU A 46 25.50 -19.17 13.83
C LEU A 46 25.90 -20.66 13.86
N ALA A 47 26.60 -21.15 12.83
CA ALA A 47 27.04 -22.53 12.74
C ALA A 47 27.98 -22.94 13.89
N ARG A 48 28.95 -22.09 14.25
CA ARG A 48 29.85 -22.30 15.40
C ARG A 48 29.10 -22.43 16.72
N HIS A 49 27.91 -21.84 16.82
CA HIS A 49 27.06 -21.86 18.00
C HIS A 49 25.90 -22.87 17.89
N GLY A 50 25.99 -23.84 16.97
CA GLY A 50 25.06 -24.97 16.88
C GLY A 50 23.83 -24.74 15.99
N ASP A 51 23.84 -23.71 15.15
CA ASP A 51 22.88 -23.59 14.03
C ASP A 51 23.06 -24.77 13.06
N SER A 52 21.97 -25.44 12.73
CA SER A 52 21.95 -26.53 11.76
C SER A 52 20.64 -26.49 10.96
N PRO A 53 20.56 -27.18 9.81
CA PRO A 53 19.31 -27.30 9.05
C PRO A 53 18.14 -27.87 9.88
N ASP A 54 18.42 -28.76 10.83
CA ASP A 54 17.40 -29.38 11.70
C ASP A 54 17.00 -28.52 12.90
N ALA A 55 17.90 -27.64 13.35
CA ALA A 55 17.69 -26.78 14.51
C ALA A 55 18.15 -25.33 14.25
N PRO A 56 17.54 -24.63 13.27
CA PRO A 56 17.97 -23.28 12.93
C PRO A 56 17.67 -22.30 14.06
N ILE A 57 18.64 -21.45 14.37
CA ILE A 57 18.55 -20.36 15.35
C ILE A 57 17.57 -19.30 14.80
N PRO A 58 16.50 -18.97 15.53
CA PRO A 58 15.57 -17.93 15.12
C PRO A 58 16.20 -16.54 15.23
N VAL A 59 15.85 -15.66 14.29
CA VAL A 59 16.41 -14.31 14.18
C VAL A 59 15.32 -13.26 14.41
N ALA A 60 15.59 -12.26 15.24
CA ALA A 60 14.79 -11.03 15.32
C ALA A 60 15.53 -9.87 14.66
N ILE A 61 14.77 -9.08 13.90
CA ILE A 61 15.25 -7.90 13.17
C ILE A 61 14.14 -6.85 13.08
N GLU A 62 14.48 -5.57 12.99
CA GLU A 62 13.46 -4.49 12.98
C GLU A 62 12.79 -4.25 11.63
N THR A 63 13.28 -4.89 10.56
CA THR A 63 12.75 -4.76 9.20
C THR A 63 12.29 -6.12 8.64
N PRO A 64 11.13 -6.17 7.96
CA PRO A 64 10.71 -7.35 7.22
C PRO A 64 11.30 -7.42 5.80
N ARG A 65 12.22 -6.52 5.44
CA ARG A 65 12.72 -6.31 4.05
C ARG A 65 14.24 -6.26 4.00
N GLY A 66 14.79 -6.42 2.80
CA GLY A 66 16.22 -6.32 2.51
C GLY A 66 16.82 -7.67 2.09
N LEU A 67 17.98 -7.62 1.43
CA LEU A 67 18.67 -8.82 0.95
C LEU A 67 19.13 -9.71 2.10
N LEU A 68 19.58 -9.14 3.22
CA LEU A 68 19.90 -9.91 4.42
C LEU A 68 18.70 -10.74 4.91
N VAL A 69 17.51 -10.14 5.00
CA VAL A 69 16.28 -10.85 5.41
C VAL A 69 15.94 -11.95 4.41
N ALA A 70 16.06 -11.70 3.11
CA ALA A 70 15.82 -12.69 2.07
C ALA A 70 16.80 -13.88 2.17
N ALA A 71 18.09 -13.60 2.33
CA ALA A 71 19.13 -14.62 2.50
C ALA A 71 18.93 -15.43 3.78
N LEU A 72 18.58 -14.79 4.90
CA LEU A 72 18.26 -15.49 6.14
C LEU A 72 17.03 -16.39 5.98
N ARG A 73 15.96 -15.93 5.31
CA ARG A 73 14.78 -16.77 5.04
C ARG A 73 15.12 -17.97 4.15
N ALA A 74 16.02 -17.80 3.18
CA ALA A 74 16.44 -18.86 2.26
C ALA A 74 17.12 -20.04 2.97
N THR A 75 17.66 -19.84 4.19
CA THR A 75 18.24 -20.94 4.99
C THR A 75 17.18 -21.74 5.77
N GLY A 76 15.88 -21.46 5.59
CA GLY A 76 14.78 -22.13 6.31
C GLY A 76 14.60 -21.68 7.76
N ARG A 77 15.42 -20.75 8.27
CA ARG A 77 15.30 -20.27 9.66
C ARG A 77 14.12 -19.31 9.84
N LYS A 78 13.54 -19.31 11.03
CA LYS A 78 12.44 -18.39 11.37
C LYS A 78 12.99 -16.99 11.62
N VAL A 79 12.60 -16.04 10.78
CA VAL A 79 12.92 -14.62 10.93
C VAL A 79 11.69 -13.88 11.46
N TYR A 80 11.87 -13.05 12.47
CA TYR A 80 10.82 -12.29 13.14
C TYR A 80 11.07 -10.80 12.95
N ALA A 81 10.15 -10.12 12.25
CA ALA A 81 10.18 -8.67 12.16
C ALA A 81 9.56 -8.04 13.42
N ILE A 82 10.39 -7.37 14.20
CA ILE A 82 10.00 -6.67 15.43
C ILE A 82 9.67 -5.23 15.09
N ASN A 83 8.53 -4.73 15.57
CA ASN A 83 8.17 -3.33 15.37
C ASN A 83 9.15 -2.44 16.16
N PRO A 84 9.79 -1.42 15.55
CA PRO A 84 10.72 -0.53 16.24
C PRO A 84 10.13 0.16 17.48
N LEU A 85 8.82 0.47 17.46
CA LEU A 85 8.13 1.00 18.63
C LEU A 85 8.04 -0.04 19.76
N ALA A 86 7.83 -1.31 19.44
CA ALA A 86 7.84 -2.38 20.43
C ALA A 86 9.25 -2.56 20.99
N ALA A 87 10.27 -2.65 20.13
CA ALA A 87 11.67 -2.76 20.55
C ALA A 87 12.08 -1.60 21.48
N ALA A 88 11.67 -0.37 21.15
CA ALA A 88 11.88 0.79 22.02
C ALA A 88 11.23 0.64 23.41
N ARG A 89 10.03 0.06 23.51
CA ARG A 89 9.37 -0.20 24.81
C ARG A 89 10.02 -1.32 25.60
N TYR A 90 10.59 -2.33 24.92
CA TYR A 90 11.43 -3.32 25.59
C TYR A 90 12.73 -2.70 26.14
N ARG A 91 13.34 -1.77 25.39
CA ARG A 91 14.53 -1.04 25.85
C ARG A 91 14.25 -0.26 27.14
N ASP A 92 13.13 0.47 27.18
CA ASP A 92 12.70 1.27 28.35
C ASP A 92 12.52 0.41 29.63
N ARG A 93 12.29 -0.90 29.50
CA ARG A 93 12.16 -1.83 30.64
C ARG A 93 13.51 -2.11 31.31
N GLY A 94 14.59 -2.18 30.54
CA GLY A 94 15.89 -2.69 30.99
C GLY A 94 16.92 -1.61 31.35
N SER A 95 16.72 -0.36 30.92
CA SER A 95 17.66 0.74 31.18
C SER A 95 16.93 2.06 31.39
N VAL A 96 17.11 2.64 32.58
CA VAL A 96 16.55 3.96 32.94
C VAL A 96 17.39 5.10 32.34
N SER A 97 18.67 4.86 32.05
CA SER A 97 19.61 5.89 31.58
C SER A 97 19.43 6.30 30.11
N ARG A 98 18.54 5.62 29.36
CA ARG A 98 18.29 5.83 27.92
C ARG A 98 19.54 5.79 27.03
N ALA A 99 20.66 5.25 27.51
CA ALA A 99 21.85 5.04 26.68
C ALA A 99 21.51 4.07 25.54
N LYS A 100 21.74 4.50 24.30
CA LYS A 100 21.49 3.72 23.08
C LYS A 100 22.83 3.29 22.48
N SER A 101 22.96 2.01 22.17
CA SER A 101 24.02 1.49 21.31
C SER A 101 23.48 0.35 20.45
N ASP A 102 23.97 0.26 19.22
CA ASP A 102 23.46 -0.71 18.24
C ASP A 102 23.69 -2.17 18.70
N ALA A 103 24.84 -2.43 19.34
CA ALA A 103 25.10 -3.73 19.98
C ALA A 103 24.12 -4.08 21.13
N ALA A 104 23.66 -3.07 21.89
CA ALA A 104 22.64 -3.30 22.92
C ALA A 104 21.26 -3.55 22.30
N ASP A 105 20.94 -2.89 21.18
CA ASP A 105 19.70 -3.07 20.44
C ASP A 105 19.62 -4.49 19.83
N ALA A 106 20.71 -5.00 19.25
CA ALA A 106 20.81 -6.38 18.79
C ALA A 106 20.52 -7.38 19.93
N ARG A 107 21.09 -7.15 21.12
CA ARG A 107 20.83 -7.99 22.30
C ARG A 107 19.38 -7.90 22.79
N ILE A 108 18.75 -6.73 22.70
CA ILE A 108 17.33 -6.55 23.04
C ILE A 108 16.46 -7.37 22.10
N LEU A 109 16.72 -7.34 20.80
CA LEU A 109 15.99 -8.13 19.79
C LEU A 109 16.08 -9.64 20.06
N ALA A 110 17.28 -10.14 20.36
CA ALA A 110 17.47 -11.54 20.74
C ALA A 110 16.65 -11.91 21.99
N ASN A 111 16.65 -11.04 22.99
CA ASN A 111 15.90 -11.25 24.23
C ASN A 111 14.38 -11.19 24.06
N ILE A 112 13.87 -10.38 23.14
CA ILE A 112 12.44 -10.34 22.79
C ILE A 112 11.99 -11.73 22.30
N LEU A 113 12.78 -12.40 21.45
CA LEU A 113 12.47 -13.77 21.06
C LEU A 113 12.61 -14.73 22.23
N ARG A 114 13.71 -14.66 22.99
CA ARG A 114 13.94 -15.56 24.13
C ARG A 114 12.76 -15.59 25.11
N THR A 115 12.19 -14.43 25.40
CA THR A 115 11.14 -14.26 26.42
C THR A 115 9.73 -14.35 25.85
N ASP A 116 9.49 -13.75 24.68
CA ASP A 116 8.16 -13.49 24.17
C ASP A 116 7.91 -14.06 22.76
N ILE A 117 8.67 -15.08 22.31
CA ILE A 117 8.50 -15.68 20.96
C ILE A 117 7.05 -16.04 20.62
N LYS A 118 6.23 -16.43 21.60
CA LYS A 118 4.80 -16.78 21.41
C LYS A 118 3.91 -15.56 21.11
N ALA A 119 4.34 -14.36 21.51
CA ALA A 119 3.67 -13.09 21.22
C ALA A 119 4.02 -12.54 19.82
N HIS A 120 5.08 -13.09 19.20
CA HIS A 120 5.55 -12.70 17.88
C HIS A 120 5.24 -13.79 16.83
N ARG A 121 5.14 -13.39 15.56
CA ARG A 121 5.00 -14.31 14.44
C ARG A 121 6.23 -14.21 13.54
N PRO A 122 6.71 -15.35 13.00
CA PRO A 122 7.72 -15.30 11.97
C PRO A 122 7.16 -14.59 10.72
N LEU A 123 8.05 -14.09 9.88
CA LEU A 123 7.70 -13.62 8.55
C LEU A 123 6.98 -14.75 7.79
N PRO A 124 5.94 -14.41 7.01
CA PRO A 124 5.17 -15.41 6.28
C PRO A 124 6.05 -16.18 5.30
N ALA A 125 5.73 -17.45 5.07
CA ALA A 125 6.36 -18.30 4.09
C ALA A 125 5.71 -18.16 2.71
N ASP A 126 5.55 -16.91 2.25
CA ASP A 126 4.95 -16.63 0.94
C ASP A 126 5.79 -17.24 -0.18
N SER A 127 5.15 -17.78 -1.24
CA SER A 127 5.86 -18.38 -2.37
C SER A 127 6.68 -17.34 -3.13
N GLU A 128 7.62 -17.79 -3.97
CA GLU A 128 8.38 -16.90 -4.86
C GLU A 128 7.44 -16.07 -5.75
N LEU A 129 6.42 -16.71 -6.32
CA LEU A 129 5.42 -16.04 -7.15
C LEU A 129 4.58 -15.04 -6.34
N GLY A 130 4.16 -15.40 -5.12
CA GLY A 130 3.45 -14.49 -4.22
C GLY A 130 4.28 -13.26 -3.86
N GLN A 131 5.59 -13.43 -3.61
CA GLN A 131 6.53 -12.34 -3.37
C GLN A 131 6.74 -11.47 -4.63
N ALA A 132 6.84 -12.07 -5.82
CA ALA A 132 6.95 -11.35 -7.08
C ALA A 132 5.71 -10.50 -7.37
N VAL A 133 4.50 -11.05 -7.20
CA VAL A 133 3.24 -10.30 -7.27
C VAL A 133 3.25 -9.14 -6.27
N ALA A 134 3.76 -9.37 -5.05
CA ALA A 134 3.84 -8.30 -4.05
C ALA A 134 4.75 -7.15 -4.47
N VAL A 135 5.91 -7.42 -5.09
CA VAL A 135 6.80 -6.39 -5.62
C VAL A 135 6.10 -5.58 -6.72
N LEU A 136 5.55 -6.27 -7.73
CA LEU A 136 4.95 -5.66 -8.90
C LEU A 136 3.68 -4.85 -8.55
N ALA A 137 2.77 -5.43 -7.76
CA ALA A 137 1.53 -4.76 -7.37
C ALA A 137 1.78 -3.54 -6.47
N ARG A 138 2.80 -3.59 -5.61
CA ARG A 138 3.21 -2.43 -4.79
C ARG A 138 3.81 -1.33 -5.64
N ALA A 139 4.71 -1.67 -6.57
CA ALA A 139 5.29 -0.72 -7.51
C ALA A 139 4.21 -0.04 -8.37
N HIS A 140 3.25 -0.80 -8.88
CA HIS A 140 2.12 -0.25 -9.61
C HIS A 140 1.24 0.67 -8.73
N GLN A 141 0.97 0.28 -7.48
CA GLN A 141 0.21 1.11 -6.54
C GLN A 141 0.95 2.41 -6.19
N ASP A 142 2.28 2.38 -6.07
CA ASP A 142 3.13 3.55 -5.84
C ASP A 142 3.09 4.51 -7.02
N ALA A 143 3.24 4.00 -8.25
CA ALA A 143 3.09 4.81 -9.46
C ALA A 143 1.74 5.55 -9.52
N ILE A 144 0.64 4.90 -9.12
CA ILE A 144 -0.67 5.57 -9.03
C ILE A 144 -0.67 6.67 -7.96
N TRP A 145 -0.09 6.42 -6.79
CA TRP A 145 -0.02 7.42 -5.73
C TRP A 145 0.85 8.61 -6.13
N ASP A 146 1.99 8.37 -6.74
CA ASP A 146 2.89 9.41 -7.23
C ASP A 146 2.21 10.27 -8.30
N LYS A 147 1.51 9.63 -9.26
CA LYS A 147 0.65 10.35 -10.22
C LYS A 147 -0.36 11.25 -9.51
N GLY A 148 -1.06 10.73 -8.51
CA GLY A 148 -2.02 11.50 -7.71
C GLY A 148 -1.39 12.67 -6.96
N GLN A 149 -0.19 12.49 -6.40
CA GLN A 149 0.58 13.57 -5.77
C GLN A 149 0.97 14.65 -6.77
N LEU A 150 1.45 14.27 -7.96
CA LEU A 150 1.82 15.19 -9.03
C LEU A 150 0.62 16.00 -9.53
N VAL A 151 -0.54 15.37 -9.72
CA VAL A 151 -1.80 16.06 -10.05
C VAL A 151 -2.17 17.09 -8.99
N ASN A 152 -2.07 16.72 -7.70
CA ASN A 152 -2.37 17.65 -6.61
C ASN A 152 -1.38 18.83 -6.54
N ARG A 153 -0.09 18.58 -6.78
CA ARG A 153 0.93 19.64 -6.88
C ARG A 153 0.64 20.57 -8.05
N LEU A 154 0.37 20.03 -9.24
CA LEU A 154 -0.01 20.80 -10.42
C LEU A 154 -1.27 21.63 -10.17
N ARG A 155 -2.31 21.02 -9.58
CA ARG A 155 -3.54 21.72 -9.20
C ARG A 155 -3.26 22.89 -8.25
N SER A 156 -2.46 22.67 -7.21
CA SER A 156 -2.11 23.71 -6.24
C SER A 156 -1.43 24.88 -6.93
N HIS A 157 -0.42 24.57 -7.75
CA HIS A 157 0.35 25.56 -8.48
C HIS A 157 -0.50 26.37 -9.49
N LEU A 158 -1.34 25.69 -10.29
CA LEU A 158 -2.24 26.36 -11.24
C LEU A 158 -3.28 27.25 -10.53
N ARG A 159 -3.66 26.93 -9.29
CA ARG A 159 -4.60 27.77 -8.51
C ARG A 159 -4.03 29.16 -8.23
N GLU A 160 -2.70 29.29 -8.15
CA GLU A 160 -2.04 30.55 -7.80
C GLU A 160 -1.98 31.56 -8.95
N TYR A 161 -2.07 31.11 -10.22
CA TYR A 161 -1.89 32.01 -11.37
C TYR A 161 -2.68 31.67 -12.64
N PHE A 162 -3.26 30.47 -12.75
CA PHE A 162 -3.96 30.02 -13.95
C PHE A 162 -5.28 29.29 -13.64
N PRO A 163 -6.25 29.96 -13.00
CA PRO A 163 -7.51 29.35 -12.59
C PRO A 163 -8.36 28.84 -13.77
N ALA A 164 -8.30 29.48 -14.95
CA ALA A 164 -9.00 29.01 -16.14
C ALA A 164 -8.59 27.58 -16.57
N ALA A 165 -7.34 27.17 -16.33
CA ALA A 165 -6.90 25.79 -16.56
C ALA A 165 -7.61 24.79 -15.63
N LEU A 166 -7.87 25.18 -14.38
CA LEU A 166 -8.62 24.35 -13.44
C LEU A 166 -10.09 24.24 -13.84
N LEU A 167 -10.72 25.31 -14.29
CA LEU A 167 -12.08 25.27 -14.84
C LEU A 167 -12.17 24.41 -16.11
N ALA A 168 -11.11 24.41 -16.93
CA ALA A 168 -11.04 23.62 -18.13
C ALA A 168 -10.96 22.11 -17.85
N PHE A 169 -10.15 21.69 -16.87
CA PHE A 169 -9.72 20.29 -16.73
C PHE A 169 -9.95 19.66 -15.35
N HIS A 170 -10.33 20.40 -14.32
CA HIS A 170 -10.55 19.87 -12.97
C HIS A 170 -12.02 19.90 -12.57
N GLY A 171 -12.54 18.78 -12.04
CA GLY A 171 -13.91 18.66 -11.54
C GLY A 171 -14.71 17.53 -12.19
N SER A 172 -15.94 17.33 -11.69
CA SER A 172 -16.83 16.29 -12.18
C SER A 172 -17.21 16.52 -13.66
N GLY A 173 -17.21 15.45 -14.46
CA GLY A 173 -17.53 15.51 -15.90
C GLY A 173 -16.46 16.21 -16.76
N LYS A 174 -15.29 16.52 -16.21
CA LYS A 174 -14.14 17.07 -16.96
C LYS A 174 -13.15 15.97 -17.32
N LEU A 175 -12.25 16.28 -18.26
CA LEU A 175 -11.23 15.34 -18.74
C LEU A 175 -10.23 14.93 -17.64
N GLY A 176 -9.97 15.80 -16.65
CA GLY A 176 -8.96 15.56 -15.61
C GLY A 176 -7.63 16.23 -15.95
N LEU A 177 -6.90 16.69 -14.93
CA LEU A 177 -5.56 17.28 -15.10
C LEU A 177 -4.51 16.23 -15.51
N ASP A 178 -4.74 14.96 -15.19
CA ASP A 178 -3.94 13.83 -15.65
C ASP A 178 -4.34 13.32 -17.03
N SER A 179 -5.32 13.94 -17.71
CA SER A 179 -5.67 13.52 -19.07
C SER A 179 -4.62 13.93 -20.09
N ALA A 180 -4.46 13.11 -21.14
CA ALA A 180 -3.59 13.44 -22.27
C ALA A 180 -3.95 14.80 -22.90
N TYR A 181 -5.24 15.16 -22.92
CA TYR A 181 -5.72 16.45 -23.43
C TYR A 181 -5.24 17.63 -22.58
N ALA A 182 -5.39 17.56 -21.26
CA ALA A 182 -4.93 18.61 -20.35
C ALA A 182 -3.42 18.78 -20.45
N ARG A 183 -2.67 17.68 -20.47
CA ARG A 183 -1.20 17.72 -20.58
C ARG A 183 -0.75 18.29 -21.92
N ALA A 184 -1.36 17.89 -23.04
CA ALA A 184 -1.03 18.44 -24.36
C ALA A 184 -1.25 19.96 -24.44
N ILE A 185 -2.39 20.43 -23.94
CA ILE A 185 -2.76 21.86 -23.98
C ILE A 185 -1.87 22.69 -23.04
N LEU A 186 -1.72 22.26 -21.78
CA LEU A 186 -0.94 23.00 -20.79
C LEU A 186 0.57 22.97 -21.10
N THR A 187 1.06 21.92 -21.78
CA THR A 187 2.44 21.91 -22.29
C THR A 187 2.63 22.91 -23.42
N SER A 188 1.65 23.05 -24.33
CA SER A 188 1.70 24.03 -25.42
C SER A 188 1.47 25.47 -24.95
N ALA A 189 0.70 25.67 -23.88
CA ALA A 189 0.32 26.97 -23.36
C ALA A 189 0.27 26.95 -21.81
N PRO A 190 1.43 26.99 -21.15
CA PRO A 190 1.52 26.85 -19.69
C PRO A 190 1.11 28.12 -18.93
N THR A 191 0.76 29.21 -19.63
CA THR A 191 0.36 30.47 -19.00
C THR A 191 -1.00 30.96 -19.52
N PRO A 192 -1.74 31.74 -18.72
CA PRO A 192 -2.94 32.43 -19.20
C PRO A 192 -2.71 33.23 -20.49
N ALA A 193 -1.59 33.98 -20.58
CA ALA A 193 -1.26 34.75 -21.79
C ALA A 193 -1.08 33.87 -23.03
N ALA A 194 -0.41 32.72 -22.88
CA ALA A 194 -0.19 31.79 -23.98
C ALA A 194 -1.50 31.10 -24.38
N ALA A 195 -2.32 30.69 -23.41
CA ALA A 195 -3.56 29.98 -23.66
C ALA A 195 -4.61 30.85 -24.35
N ALA A 196 -4.70 32.14 -23.99
CA ALA A 196 -5.59 33.10 -24.66
C ALA A 196 -5.29 33.27 -26.16
N LYS A 197 -4.03 33.07 -26.56
CA LYS A 197 -3.56 33.19 -27.95
C LYS A 197 -3.84 31.96 -28.80
N LEU A 198 -4.21 30.82 -28.19
CA LEU A 198 -4.50 29.60 -28.95
C LEU A 198 -5.66 29.85 -29.93
N THR A 199 -5.45 29.44 -31.18
CA THR A 199 -6.48 29.49 -32.22
C THR A 199 -7.34 28.23 -32.20
N ARG A 200 -8.51 28.28 -32.84
CA ARG A 200 -9.38 27.11 -33.01
C ARG A 200 -8.65 25.94 -33.67
N GLY A 201 -7.86 26.23 -34.72
CA GLY A 201 -7.05 25.24 -35.41
C GLY A 201 -5.99 24.60 -34.51
N GLN A 202 -5.29 25.39 -33.69
CA GLN A 202 -4.31 24.88 -32.74
C GLN A 202 -4.95 24.01 -31.65
N LEU A 203 -6.07 24.45 -31.06
CA LEU A 203 -6.81 23.66 -30.08
C LEU A 203 -7.30 22.35 -30.67
N ARG A 204 -7.90 22.38 -31.86
CA ARG A 204 -8.36 21.17 -32.57
C ARG A 204 -7.20 20.20 -32.83
N ALA A 205 -6.07 20.71 -33.30
CA ALA A 205 -4.88 19.89 -33.55
C ALA A 205 -4.33 19.24 -32.26
N LEU A 206 -4.26 19.99 -31.16
CA LEU A 206 -3.82 19.47 -29.86
C LEU A 206 -4.76 18.40 -29.31
N LEU A 207 -6.07 18.61 -29.40
CA LEU A 207 -7.07 17.64 -28.95
C LEU A 207 -7.03 16.35 -29.78
N ASN A 208 -6.97 16.47 -31.11
CA ASN A 208 -6.90 15.31 -32.00
C ASN A 208 -5.62 14.49 -31.80
N ARG A 209 -4.49 15.13 -31.51
CA ARG A 209 -3.23 14.43 -31.20
C ARG A 209 -3.29 13.70 -29.86
N ALA A 210 -4.01 14.24 -28.88
CA ALA A 210 -4.13 13.64 -27.55
C ALA A 210 -5.07 12.42 -27.52
N GLY A 211 -5.95 12.25 -28.51
CA GLY A 211 -6.77 11.06 -28.68
C GLY A 211 -8.20 11.36 -29.15
N ARG A 212 -9.08 10.35 -29.06
CA ARG A 212 -10.49 10.46 -29.45
C ARG A 212 -11.35 10.96 -28.27
N LEU A 213 -11.90 12.18 -28.42
CA LEU A 213 -12.87 12.71 -27.47
C LEU A 213 -14.21 11.97 -27.59
N ARG A 214 -14.88 11.77 -26.45
CA ARG A 214 -16.25 11.23 -26.40
C ARG A 214 -17.32 12.25 -26.75
N ARG A 215 -16.98 13.54 -26.65
CA ARG A 215 -17.82 14.68 -27.02
C ARG A 215 -17.35 15.30 -28.33
N SER A 216 -18.14 16.20 -28.90
CA SER A 216 -17.73 16.96 -30.07
C SER A 216 -16.42 17.70 -29.82
N VAL A 217 -15.44 17.49 -30.71
CA VAL A 217 -14.16 18.21 -30.67
C VAL A 217 -14.41 19.70 -30.85
N ASP A 218 -15.35 20.09 -31.71
CA ASP A 218 -15.63 21.49 -32.01
C ASP A 218 -16.28 22.21 -30.81
N GLU A 219 -17.22 21.56 -30.12
CA GLU A 219 -17.79 22.09 -28.87
C GLU A 219 -16.70 22.29 -27.81
N GLU A 220 -15.77 21.34 -27.71
CA GLU A 220 -14.68 21.44 -26.74
C GLU A 220 -13.68 22.54 -27.09
N VAL A 221 -13.38 22.73 -28.38
CA VAL A 221 -12.54 23.84 -28.86
C VAL A 221 -13.15 25.18 -28.49
N GLU A 222 -14.44 25.39 -28.76
CA GLU A 222 -15.10 26.66 -28.41
C GLU A 222 -15.12 26.87 -26.90
N ARG A 223 -15.47 25.85 -26.12
CA ARG A 223 -15.47 25.92 -24.64
C ARG A 223 -14.10 26.31 -24.08
N LEU A 224 -13.03 25.67 -24.55
CA LEU A 224 -11.67 25.96 -24.07
C LEU A 224 -11.22 27.36 -24.49
N ARG A 225 -11.55 27.77 -25.73
CA ARG A 225 -11.21 29.10 -26.24
C ARG A 225 -11.92 30.20 -25.46
N GLU A 226 -13.20 30.03 -25.15
CA GLU A 226 -13.97 30.94 -24.31
C GLU A 226 -13.34 31.05 -22.92
N LEU A 227 -13.09 29.92 -22.25
CA LEU A 227 -12.48 29.88 -20.92
C LEU A 227 -11.09 30.51 -20.87
N PHE A 228 -10.25 30.30 -21.88
CA PHE A 228 -8.89 30.86 -21.88
C PHE A 228 -8.84 32.34 -22.25
N ARG A 229 -9.92 32.89 -22.82
CA ARG A 229 -10.02 34.32 -23.19
C ARG A 229 -10.87 35.13 -22.21
N SER A 230 -11.56 34.50 -21.27
CA SER A 230 -12.31 35.20 -20.23
C SER A 230 -11.37 36.06 -19.38
N GLU A 231 -11.88 37.21 -18.93
CA GLU A 231 -11.18 38.06 -17.98
C GLU A 231 -10.92 37.30 -16.68
N GLN A 232 -9.70 37.42 -16.17
CA GLN A 232 -9.26 36.77 -14.93
C GLN A 232 -8.14 37.58 -14.30
N MET A 233 -7.96 37.43 -12.99
CA MET A 233 -6.81 37.98 -12.27
C MET A 233 -5.51 37.45 -12.88
N ARG A 234 -4.50 38.32 -12.98
CA ARG A 234 -3.21 38.03 -13.62
C ARG A 234 -2.06 38.34 -12.68
N GLN A 235 -1.01 37.54 -12.79
CA GLN A 235 0.28 37.86 -12.21
C GLN A 235 1.02 38.85 -13.12
N LEU A 236 2.07 39.49 -12.58
CA LEU A 236 2.99 40.28 -13.41
C LEU A 236 3.62 39.39 -14.51
N PRO A 237 3.93 39.91 -15.71
CA PRO A 237 4.36 39.09 -16.84
C PRO A 237 5.56 38.17 -16.58
N LEU A 238 6.57 38.65 -15.85
CA LEU A 238 7.74 37.84 -15.50
C LEU A 238 7.43 36.74 -14.49
N VAL A 239 6.55 37.03 -13.52
CA VAL A 239 6.09 36.06 -12.53
C VAL A 239 5.24 34.99 -13.22
N GLU A 240 4.31 35.39 -14.08
CA GLU A 240 3.48 34.47 -14.87
C GLU A 240 4.34 33.54 -15.74
N LYS A 241 5.40 34.07 -16.37
CA LYS A 241 6.37 33.26 -17.14
C LYS A 241 7.12 32.26 -16.27
N ALA A 242 7.60 32.68 -15.09
CA ALA A 242 8.30 31.79 -14.16
C ALA A 242 7.37 30.66 -13.65
N MET A 243 6.13 30.98 -13.30
CA MET A 243 5.13 29.99 -12.90
C MET A 243 4.76 29.07 -14.06
N GLY A 244 4.72 29.57 -15.30
CA GLY A 244 4.59 28.77 -16.51
C GLY A 244 5.71 27.74 -16.67
N ASN A 245 6.97 28.13 -16.44
CA ASN A 245 8.10 27.20 -16.48
C ASN A 245 7.97 26.09 -15.44
N GLN A 246 7.54 26.43 -14.22
CA GLN A 246 7.27 25.44 -13.17
C GLN A 246 6.12 24.49 -13.54
N THR A 247 5.05 25.00 -14.18
CA THR A 247 3.98 24.15 -14.74
C THR A 247 4.52 23.18 -15.78
N THR A 248 5.37 23.64 -16.70
CA THR A 248 6.01 22.75 -17.68
C THR A 248 6.86 21.66 -17.01
N ALA A 249 7.62 22.00 -15.96
CA ALA A 249 8.41 21.02 -15.21
C ALA A 249 7.52 19.97 -14.51
N LEU A 250 6.43 20.39 -13.87
CA LEU A 250 5.45 19.49 -13.25
C LEU A 250 4.74 18.60 -14.28
N LEU A 251 4.41 19.14 -15.45
CA LEU A 251 3.80 18.38 -16.54
C LEU A 251 4.73 17.30 -17.08
N ARG A 252 6.04 17.58 -17.23
CA ARG A 252 7.02 16.54 -17.63
C ARG A 252 7.09 15.39 -16.62
N GLN A 253 7.05 15.70 -15.33
CA GLN A 253 7.01 14.67 -14.28
C GLN A 253 5.70 13.87 -14.34
N LEU A 254 4.56 14.56 -14.57
CA LEU A 254 3.26 13.92 -14.69
C LEU A 254 3.16 13.04 -15.94
N ASP A 255 3.69 13.48 -17.08
CA ASP A 255 3.79 12.67 -18.31
C ASP A 255 4.57 11.38 -18.04
N ALA A 256 5.76 11.50 -17.44
CA ALA A 256 6.58 10.34 -17.09
C ALA A 256 5.84 9.39 -16.14
N ALA A 257 5.15 9.92 -15.11
CA ALA A 257 4.38 9.11 -14.16
C ALA A 257 3.15 8.43 -14.81
N CYS A 258 2.53 9.09 -15.79
CA CYS A 258 1.43 8.51 -16.56
C CYS A 258 1.89 7.38 -17.48
N THR A 259 3.08 7.47 -18.06
CA THR A 259 3.65 6.40 -18.90
C THR A 259 4.23 5.26 -18.06
N SER A 260 4.85 5.58 -16.92
CA SER A 260 5.48 4.57 -16.06
C SER A 260 4.50 3.65 -15.34
N SER A 261 3.20 3.99 -15.29
CA SER A 261 2.19 3.11 -14.71
C SER A 261 1.87 1.88 -15.56
N ASP A 262 2.17 1.91 -16.87
CA ASP A 262 1.72 0.88 -17.81
C ASP A 262 2.59 -0.39 -17.77
N VAL A 263 3.91 -0.24 -17.61
CA VAL A 263 4.86 -1.38 -17.60
C VAL A 263 4.66 -2.29 -16.38
N PRO A 264 4.59 -1.77 -15.13
CA PRO A 264 4.27 -2.62 -13.98
C PRO A 264 2.88 -3.25 -14.07
N SER A 265 1.94 -2.66 -14.83
CA SER A 265 0.57 -3.19 -14.94
C SER A 265 0.55 -4.56 -15.62
N ASN A 266 1.17 -4.69 -16.79
CA ASN A 266 1.17 -5.94 -17.56
C ASN A 266 1.90 -7.07 -16.81
N ALA A 267 3.09 -6.77 -16.27
CA ALA A 267 3.84 -7.75 -15.49
C ALA A 267 3.08 -8.18 -14.21
N THR A 268 2.40 -7.23 -13.54
CA THR A 268 1.54 -7.56 -12.39
C THR A 268 0.40 -8.49 -12.79
N GLU A 269 -0.26 -8.21 -13.92
CA GLU A 269 -1.36 -9.02 -14.43
C GLU A 269 -0.91 -10.43 -14.79
N GLU A 270 0.17 -10.58 -15.54
CA GLU A 270 0.74 -11.88 -15.90
C GLU A 270 1.11 -12.71 -14.66
N ALA A 271 1.89 -12.13 -13.74
CA ALA A 271 2.30 -12.80 -12.52
C ALA A 271 1.11 -13.18 -11.63
N PHE A 272 0.11 -12.31 -11.52
CA PHE A 272 -1.08 -12.57 -10.74
C PHE A 272 -1.94 -13.67 -11.37
N LEU A 273 -2.19 -13.63 -12.67
CA LEU A 273 -3.02 -14.64 -13.37
C LEU A 273 -2.37 -16.02 -13.35
N SER A 274 -1.04 -16.08 -13.24
CA SER A 274 -0.29 -17.33 -13.09
C SER A 274 -0.36 -17.91 -11.68
N HIS A 275 -0.84 -17.14 -10.70
CA HIS A 275 -0.91 -17.55 -9.30
C HIS A 275 -2.10 -18.49 -9.03
N PRO A 276 -1.95 -19.58 -8.26
CA PRO A 276 -3.04 -20.52 -7.97
C PRO A 276 -4.30 -19.89 -7.35
N ASP A 277 -4.11 -18.85 -6.53
CA ASP A 277 -5.22 -18.15 -5.86
C ASP A 277 -5.96 -17.15 -6.76
N ALA A 278 -5.50 -16.90 -7.99
CA ALA A 278 -6.03 -15.85 -8.84
C ALA A 278 -7.53 -16.01 -9.08
N GLN A 279 -7.98 -17.22 -9.44
CA GLN A 279 -9.39 -17.51 -9.71
C GLN A 279 -10.27 -17.36 -8.46
N ILE A 280 -9.77 -17.75 -7.30
CA ILE A 280 -10.47 -17.57 -6.03
C ILE A 280 -10.64 -16.08 -5.73
N ILE A 281 -9.57 -15.30 -5.86
CA ILE A 281 -9.57 -13.87 -5.57
C ILE A 281 -10.49 -13.11 -6.54
N THR A 282 -10.42 -13.40 -7.84
CA THR A 282 -11.26 -12.72 -8.85
C THR A 282 -12.71 -13.20 -8.89
N SER A 283 -13.03 -14.33 -8.26
CA SER A 283 -14.43 -14.75 -8.04
C SER A 283 -15.20 -13.82 -7.08
N MET A 284 -14.48 -13.06 -6.24
CA MET A 284 -15.10 -12.13 -5.30
C MET A 284 -15.76 -10.94 -6.04
N PRO A 285 -16.94 -10.48 -5.61
CA PRO A 285 -17.60 -9.34 -6.24
C PRO A 285 -16.74 -8.08 -6.12
N GLY A 286 -16.48 -7.44 -7.26
CA GLY A 286 -15.74 -6.18 -7.35
C GLY A 286 -14.21 -6.31 -7.38
N LEU A 287 -13.62 -7.51 -7.30
CA LEU A 287 -12.18 -7.70 -7.53
C LEU A 287 -11.90 -7.99 -9.00
N SER A 288 -11.22 -7.06 -9.67
CA SER A 288 -10.52 -7.32 -10.93
C SER A 288 -9.12 -7.88 -10.68
N VAL A 289 -8.44 -8.34 -11.73
CA VAL A 289 -7.03 -8.77 -11.73
C VAL A 289 -6.15 -7.80 -10.92
N MET A 290 -6.17 -6.51 -11.25
CA MET A 290 -5.28 -5.55 -10.62
C MET A 290 -5.59 -5.33 -9.13
N SER A 291 -6.86 -5.23 -8.76
CA SER A 291 -7.23 -5.13 -7.35
C SER A 291 -6.98 -6.44 -6.60
N GLY A 292 -7.13 -7.59 -7.26
CA GLY A 292 -6.84 -8.91 -6.71
C GLY A 292 -5.36 -9.08 -6.43
N ALA A 293 -4.49 -8.70 -7.37
CA ALA A 293 -3.04 -8.68 -7.21
C ALA A 293 -2.61 -7.82 -6.01
N ARG A 294 -3.23 -6.63 -5.84
CA ARG A 294 -2.97 -5.77 -4.67
C ARG A 294 -3.46 -6.36 -3.35
N VAL A 295 -4.55 -7.11 -3.37
CA VAL A 295 -4.99 -7.84 -2.17
C VAL A 295 -3.99 -8.94 -1.85
N LEU A 296 -3.65 -9.80 -2.82
CA LEU A 296 -2.67 -10.89 -2.69
C LEU A 296 -1.32 -10.37 -2.18
N ALA A 297 -0.82 -9.28 -2.76
CA ALA A 297 0.44 -8.63 -2.36
C ALA A 297 0.52 -8.28 -0.87
N GLU A 298 -0.62 -7.96 -0.24
CA GLU A 298 -0.66 -7.54 1.16
C GLU A 298 -1.06 -8.65 2.12
N ILE A 299 -1.93 -9.59 1.70
CA ILE A 299 -2.34 -10.74 2.52
C ILE A 299 -1.37 -11.92 2.41
N GLY A 300 -0.60 -12.02 1.33
CA GLY A 300 0.29 -13.16 1.05
C GLY A 300 -0.48 -14.43 0.67
N ASP A 301 0.27 -15.46 0.29
CA ASP A 301 -0.22 -16.79 -0.06
C ASP A 301 0.17 -17.87 0.97
N ASP A 302 0.87 -17.49 2.05
CA ASP A 302 1.07 -18.35 3.21
C ASP A 302 -0.26 -18.56 3.98
N PRO A 303 -0.83 -19.78 3.99
CA PRO A 303 -2.10 -20.06 4.65
C PRO A 303 -2.03 -19.96 6.18
N THR A 304 -0.82 -19.98 6.77
CA THR A 304 -0.59 -19.92 8.21
C THR A 304 -0.35 -18.51 8.74
N ARG A 305 -0.16 -17.54 7.85
CA ARG A 305 0.16 -16.14 8.20
C ARG A 305 -0.84 -15.55 9.20
N PHE A 306 -2.13 -15.78 8.97
CA PHE A 306 -3.21 -15.31 9.84
C PHE A 306 -3.88 -16.50 10.55
N ALA A 307 -3.98 -16.44 11.88
CA ALA A 307 -4.61 -17.51 12.66
C ALA A 307 -6.10 -17.69 12.32
N ASP A 308 -6.80 -16.59 12.05
CA ASP A 308 -8.21 -16.59 11.73
C ASP A 308 -8.61 -15.38 10.85
N ALA A 309 -9.88 -15.35 10.44
CA ALA A 309 -10.44 -14.24 9.68
C ALA A 309 -10.42 -12.91 10.46
N ARG A 310 -10.42 -12.93 11.80
CA ARG A 310 -10.39 -11.70 12.62
C ARG A 310 -9.02 -11.04 12.51
N ALA A 311 -7.94 -11.82 12.47
CA ALA A 311 -6.57 -11.35 12.33
C ALA A 311 -6.35 -10.60 11.01
N VAL A 312 -6.79 -11.16 9.87
CA VAL A 312 -6.67 -10.47 8.56
C VAL A 312 -7.52 -9.20 8.51
N LYS A 313 -8.72 -9.21 9.09
CA LYS A 313 -9.59 -8.02 9.19
C LYS A 313 -8.98 -6.92 10.05
N ALA A 314 -8.31 -7.27 11.14
CA ALA A 314 -7.58 -6.32 11.98
C ALA A 314 -6.36 -5.76 11.25
N TYR A 315 -5.59 -6.62 10.56
CA TYR A 315 -4.44 -6.23 9.76
C TYR A 315 -4.80 -5.26 8.63
N ALA A 316 -5.93 -5.50 7.95
CA ALA A 316 -6.49 -4.60 6.92
C ALA A 316 -7.09 -3.30 7.49
N GLY A 317 -7.30 -3.23 8.81
CA GLY A 317 -8.04 -2.13 9.45
C GLY A 317 -9.52 -2.05 9.07
N ALA A 318 -10.09 -3.18 8.62
CA ALA A 318 -11.52 -3.36 8.40
C ALA A 318 -12.27 -3.61 9.71
N ALA A 319 -11.61 -4.23 10.69
CA ALA A 319 -12.16 -4.41 12.04
C ALA A 319 -11.96 -3.14 12.90
N PRO A 320 -13.01 -2.64 13.58
CA PRO A 320 -12.87 -1.52 14.50
C PRO A 320 -12.07 -1.90 15.75
N VAL A 321 -11.72 -0.89 16.55
CA VAL A 321 -11.11 -1.05 17.87
C VAL A 321 -12.10 -0.57 18.91
N THR A 322 -12.43 -1.43 19.86
CA THR A 322 -13.19 -1.06 21.05
C THR A 322 -12.21 -0.50 22.08
N ARG A 323 -12.47 0.71 22.58
CA ARG A 323 -11.79 1.29 23.73
C ARG A 323 -12.77 1.34 24.89
N ALA A 324 -12.51 0.53 25.90
CA ALA A 324 -13.33 0.45 27.10
C ALA A 324 -12.49 0.85 28.33
N SER A 325 -13.10 1.64 29.21
CA SER A 325 -12.64 1.93 30.56
C SER A 325 -13.82 1.73 31.52
N GLY A 326 -13.59 1.77 32.83
CA GLY A 326 -14.68 1.67 33.81
C GLY A 326 -15.80 2.71 33.66
N ARG A 327 -15.59 3.79 32.88
CA ARG A 327 -16.59 4.87 32.66
C ARG A 327 -16.96 5.11 31.20
N SER A 328 -16.32 4.43 30.25
CA SER A 328 -16.49 4.75 28.83
C SER A 328 -16.40 3.51 27.95
N HIS A 329 -17.29 3.41 26.97
CA HIS A 329 -17.23 2.38 25.94
C HIS A 329 -17.40 3.02 24.56
N ILE A 330 -16.34 3.05 23.76
CA ILE A 330 -16.36 3.64 22.42
C ILE A 330 -15.80 2.68 21.38
N VAL A 331 -16.40 2.67 20.19
CA VAL A 331 -15.94 1.88 19.03
C VAL A 331 -15.39 2.83 17.98
N VAL A 332 -14.08 2.73 17.71
CA VAL A 332 -13.37 3.64 16.81
C VAL A 332 -12.75 2.90 15.63
N ALA A 333 -12.54 3.62 14.53
CA ALA A 333 -11.82 3.08 13.39
C ALA A 333 -10.34 2.83 13.74
N ARG A 334 -9.79 1.72 13.24
CA ARG A 334 -8.38 1.39 13.42
C ARG A 334 -7.48 2.33 12.60
N THR A 335 -6.53 2.97 13.29
CA THR A 335 -5.52 3.86 12.68
C THR A 335 -4.29 3.09 12.21
N VAL A 336 -3.75 2.20 13.05
CA VAL A 336 -2.60 1.33 12.74
C VAL A 336 -3.08 0.12 11.94
N LYS A 337 -2.76 0.07 10.64
CA LYS A 337 -3.19 -0.96 9.69
C LYS A 337 -2.28 -0.99 8.47
N ASN A 338 -2.38 -2.05 7.67
CA ASN A 338 -1.79 -2.05 6.33
C ASN A 338 -2.50 -1.02 5.43
N ARG A 339 -1.77 0.04 5.05
CA ARG A 339 -2.32 1.15 4.27
C ARG A 339 -2.71 0.76 2.85
N ARG A 340 -1.94 -0.13 2.21
CA ARG A 340 -2.20 -0.59 0.83
C ARG A 340 -3.46 -1.47 0.79
N LEU A 341 -3.57 -2.42 1.71
CA LEU A 341 -4.75 -3.28 1.85
C LEU A 341 -6.01 -2.46 2.19
N ALA A 342 -5.88 -1.46 3.06
CA ALA A 342 -6.99 -0.56 3.37
C ALA A 342 -7.42 0.29 2.16
N ALA A 343 -6.46 0.75 1.34
CA ALA A 343 -6.74 1.54 0.15
C ALA A 343 -7.46 0.71 -0.93
N VAL A 344 -6.93 -0.48 -1.26
CA VAL A 344 -7.62 -1.38 -2.20
C VAL A 344 -8.94 -1.88 -1.63
N GLY A 345 -9.02 -2.15 -0.32
CA GLY A 345 -10.24 -2.61 0.35
C GLY A 345 -11.41 -1.63 0.28
N TYR A 346 -11.14 -0.32 0.37
CA TYR A 346 -12.16 0.71 0.16
C TYR A 346 -12.71 0.66 -1.28
N MET A 347 -11.82 0.62 -2.27
CA MET A 347 -12.21 0.57 -3.69
C MET A 347 -12.91 -0.74 -4.04
N TRP A 348 -12.47 -1.86 -3.47
CA TRP A 348 -13.10 -3.17 -3.62
C TRP A 348 -14.54 -3.14 -3.10
N ALA A 349 -14.76 -2.71 -1.85
CA ALA A 349 -16.12 -2.63 -1.30
C ALA A 349 -17.03 -1.69 -2.10
N PHE A 350 -16.50 -0.58 -2.61
CA PHE A 350 -17.25 0.31 -3.49
C PHE A 350 -17.59 -0.36 -4.83
N ALA A 351 -16.63 -1.04 -5.47
CA ALA A 351 -16.85 -1.75 -6.72
C ALA A 351 -17.82 -2.94 -6.60
N ALA A 352 -17.88 -3.56 -5.42
CA ALA A 352 -18.79 -4.66 -5.09
C ALA A 352 -20.25 -4.22 -5.02
N LEU A 353 -20.56 -2.92 -4.85
CA LEU A 353 -21.94 -2.40 -4.84
C LEU A 353 -22.68 -2.57 -6.17
N ARG A 354 -21.99 -3.01 -7.23
CA ARG A 354 -22.59 -3.38 -8.52
C ARG A 354 -23.28 -4.75 -8.48
N SER A 355 -23.04 -5.53 -7.44
CA SER A 355 -23.71 -6.82 -7.19
C SER A 355 -24.83 -6.63 -6.15
N SER A 356 -25.92 -7.38 -6.30
CA SER A 356 -27.15 -7.28 -5.49
C SER A 356 -26.91 -7.47 -3.99
N GLU A 357 -26.19 -8.52 -3.59
CA GLU A 357 -26.08 -8.91 -2.17
C GLU A 357 -25.15 -7.96 -1.39
N PRO A 358 -23.94 -7.60 -1.90
CA PRO A 358 -23.13 -6.55 -1.29
C PRO A 358 -23.85 -5.22 -1.22
N ARG A 359 -24.63 -4.86 -2.25
CA ARG A 359 -25.43 -3.64 -2.28
C ARG A 359 -26.49 -3.64 -1.19
N ALA A 360 -27.27 -4.71 -1.08
CA ALA A 360 -28.28 -4.86 -0.03
C ALA A 360 -27.66 -4.80 1.37
N HIS A 361 -26.48 -5.40 1.57
CA HIS A 361 -25.76 -5.27 2.84
C HIS A 361 -25.33 -3.84 3.16
N TYR A 362 -24.80 -3.11 2.17
CA TYR A 362 -24.43 -1.71 2.32
C TYR A 362 -25.63 -0.81 2.60
N ASP A 363 -26.73 -0.96 1.85
CA ASP A 363 -27.95 -0.15 2.01
C ASP A 363 -28.56 -0.34 3.40
N ARG A 364 -28.66 -1.58 3.90
CA ARG A 364 -29.11 -1.83 5.28
C ARG A 364 -28.29 -1.09 6.35
N ARG A 365 -26.98 -0.94 6.15
CA ARG A 365 -26.12 -0.18 7.07
C ARG A 365 -26.38 1.32 6.97
N ARG A 366 -26.61 1.83 5.75
CA ARG A 366 -26.96 3.23 5.48
C ARG A 366 -28.31 3.60 6.08
N ASP A 367 -29.31 2.73 5.92
CA ASP A 367 -30.65 2.89 6.47
C ASP A 367 -30.64 2.85 8.00
N GLY A 368 -29.74 2.05 8.59
CA GLY A 368 -29.44 2.05 10.02
C GLY A 368 -28.66 3.27 10.53
N GLY A 369 -28.48 4.32 9.71
CA GLY A 369 -27.85 5.59 10.11
C GLY A 369 -26.33 5.65 9.96
N GLU A 370 -25.65 4.60 9.49
CA GLU A 370 -24.20 4.66 9.27
C GLU A 370 -23.87 5.57 8.09
N ARG A 371 -22.85 6.43 8.22
CA ARG A 371 -22.30 7.22 7.10
C ARG A 371 -21.70 6.30 6.02
N HIS A 372 -21.53 6.83 4.81
CA HIS A 372 -20.97 6.11 3.65
C HIS A 372 -19.68 5.33 3.94
N THR A 373 -18.65 6.00 4.49
CA THR A 373 -17.35 5.36 4.74
C THR A 373 -17.38 4.27 5.81
N PRO A 374 -18.05 4.45 6.97
CA PRO A 374 -18.31 3.34 7.90
C PRO A 374 -19.03 2.15 7.27
N ALA A 375 -20.10 2.38 6.49
CA ALA A 375 -20.86 1.32 5.83
C ALA A 375 -20.00 0.52 4.84
N LEU A 376 -19.20 1.21 4.01
CA LEU A 376 -18.24 0.56 3.10
C LEU A 376 -17.17 -0.24 3.86
N ARG A 377 -16.65 0.29 4.97
CA ARG A 377 -15.67 -0.44 5.79
C ARG A 377 -16.28 -1.71 6.40
N ASN A 378 -17.54 -1.65 6.81
CA ASN A 378 -18.26 -2.82 7.29
C ASN A 378 -18.45 -3.87 6.18
N LEU A 379 -18.83 -3.43 4.97
CA LEU A 379 -18.90 -4.32 3.82
C LEU A 379 -17.53 -4.95 3.50
N PHE A 380 -16.46 -4.15 3.45
CA PHE A 380 -15.09 -4.64 3.28
C PHE A 380 -14.71 -5.68 4.35
N ASN A 381 -15.07 -5.45 5.62
CA ASN A 381 -14.85 -6.41 6.69
C ASN A 381 -15.52 -7.76 6.42
N LYS A 382 -16.77 -7.74 5.93
CA LYS A 382 -17.50 -8.97 5.58
C LYS A 382 -16.86 -9.67 4.39
N LEU A 383 -16.63 -8.96 3.29
CA LEU A 383 -16.00 -9.49 2.07
C LEU A 383 -14.62 -10.08 2.33
N LEU A 384 -13.78 -9.43 3.13
CA LEU A 384 -12.47 -9.94 3.50
C LEU A 384 -12.55 -11.24 4.33
N GLY A 385 -13.60 -11.39 5.14
CA GLY A 385 -13.88 -12.65 5.84
C GLY A 385 -14.28 -13.78 4.89
N CYS A 386 -15.10 -13.48 3.89
CA CYS A 386 -15.46 -14.42 2.83
C CYS A 386 -14.23 -14.84 2.02
N LEU A 387 -13.39 -13.88 1.59
CA LEU A 387 -12.16 -14.19 0.87
C LEU A 387 -11.23 -15.08 1.69
N TYR A 388 -11.04 -14.80 2.98
CA TYR A 388 -10.23 -15.65 3.86
C TYR A 388 -10.77 -17.09 3.92
N HIS A 389 -12.10 -17.25 3.99
CA HIS A 389 -12.74 -18.57 3.96
C HIS A 389 -12.51 -19.28 2.61
N CYS A 390 -12.73 -18.61 1.50
CA CYS A 390 -12.55 -19.13 0.15
C CYS A 390 -11.10 -19.59 -0.09
N LEU A 391 -10.11 -18.78 0.30
CA LEU A 391 -8.69 -19.14 0.18
C LEU A 391 -8.34 -20.36 1.02
N ARG A 392 -8.82 -20.42 2.27
CA ARG A 392 -8.53 -21.52 3.18
C ARG A 392 -9.14 -22.85 2.74
N ASN A 393 -10.33 -22.81 2.14
CA ASN A 393 -11.06 -24.00 1.70
C ASN A 393 -10.88 -24.31 0.20
N ARG A 394 -10.09 -23.50 -0.52
CA ARG A 394 -9.89 -23.63 -1.96
C ARG A 394 -11.20 -23.63 -2.76
N THR A 395 -12.14 -22.76 -2.37
CA THR A 395 -13.44 -22.61 -3.01
C THR A 395 -13.61 -21.23 -3.64
N LEU A 396 -14.43 -21.15 -4.68
CA LEU A 396 -14.86 -19.87 -5.25
C LEU A 396 -15.89 -19.18 -4.35
N TYR A 397 -16.05 -17.87 -4.55
CA TYR A 397 -17.07 -17.08 -3.88
C TYR A 397 -18.48 -17.57 -4.24
N ASP A 398 -19.32 -17.65 -3.21
CA ASP A 398 -20.71 -18.08 -3.29
C ASP A 398 -21.57 -17.03 -2.54
N ALA A 399 -22.44 -16.35 -3.28
CA ALA A 399 -23.23 -15.23 -2.76
C ALA A 399 -24.23 -15.66 -1.67
N GLU A 400 -24.86 -16.83 -1.84
CA GLU A 400 -25.86 -17.35 -0.90
C GLU A 400 -25.22 -17.68 0.45
N LYS A 401 -24.03 -18.28 0.42
CA LYS A 401 -23.26 -18.56 1.65
C LYS A 401 -22.68 -17.30 2.28
N ALA A 402 -22.24 -16.34 1.46
CA ALA A 402 -21.64 -15.11 1.93
C ALA A 402 -22.69 -14.17 2.57
N PHE A 403 -23.89 -14.12 2.00
CA PHE A 403 -24.99 -13.26 2.41
C PHE A 403 -26.28 -14.07 2.57
N PRO A 404 -26.35 -14.98 3.57
CA PRO A 404 -27.53 -15.80 3.74
C PRO A 404 -28.74 -14.91 4.00
N GLU A 405 -29.86 -15.22 3.36
CA GLU A 405 -31.14 -14.63 3.68
C GLU A 405 -31.42 -14.90 5.16
N ARG A 406 -31.78 -13.84 5.89
CA ARG A 406 -32.23 -14.05 7.27
C ARG A 406 -33.58 -14.74 7.16
N LEU A 407 -33.68 -15.96 7.70
CA LEU A 407 -34.96 -16.52 8.09
C LEU A 407 -35.64 -15.47 8.97
N THR A 408 -36.70 -14.85 8.46
CA THR A 408 -37.65 -14.13 9.28
C THR A 408 -38.22 -15.16 10.23
N LEU A 409 -37.78 -15.15 11.48
CA LEU A 409 -38.49 -15.83 12.56
C LEU A 409 -39.92 -15.26 12.51
N ALA A 410 -40.86 -16.07 12.02
CA ALA A 410 -42.28 -15.75 12.09
C ALA A 410 -42.60 -15.49 13.57
N ALA A 411 -43.25 -14.36 13.81
CA ALA A 411 -43.60 -13.86 15.14
C ALA A 411 -44.60 -14.77 15.86
#